data_AF-A0A926BTD0-F1
#
_entry.id   AF-A0A926BTD0-F1
#
_cell.length_a   1.000
_cell.length_b   1.000
_cell.length_c   1.000
_cell.angle_alpha   90.00
_cell.angle_beta   90.00
_cell.angle_gamma   90.00
#
_symmetry.space_group_name_H-M   'P 1'
#
loop_
_entity.id
_entity.type
_entity.pdbx_description
1 polymer ?
#
loop_
_entity_poly.entity_id
_entity_poly.type
_entity_poly.pdbx_seq_one_letter_code
_entity_poly.pdbx_strand_id
1 'polypeptide(L)' 'MYPVIFELGPIKIYSFGLMMGLAFIVANQLLNSEFRRRNMPEEAPATITLIALVAGVAGSKLLSVIENWE' A
#
# COMPACT_ATOMS: atom_id res chain seq x y z
N MET A 1 -5.02 9.34 18.75
CA MET A 1 -5.27 8.88 17.36
C MET A 1 -6.77 8.70 17.22
N TYR A 2 -7.41 9.28 16.18
CA TYR A 2 -8.78 8.93 15.80
C TYR A 2 -8.70 7.71 14.88
N PRO A 3 -9.05 6.49 15.35
CA PRO A 3 -8.85 5.28 14.57
C PRO A 3 -9.81 5.18 13.39
N VAL A 4 -10.99 5.79 13.50
CA VAL A 4 -12.04 5.78 12.49
C VAL A 4 -12.27 7.21 12.01
N ILE A 5 -12.11 7.45 10.71
CA ILE A 5 -12.28 8.79 10.10
C ILE A 5 -13.72 8.97 9.63
N PHE A 6 -14.31 7.89 9.11
CA PHE A 6 -15.64 7.92 8.54
C PHE A 6 -16.34 6.59 8.79
N GLU A 7 -17.63 6.65 9.11
CA GLU A 7 -18.49 5.49 9.28
C GLU A 7 -19.62 5.57 8.26
N LEU A 8 -19.60 4.67 7.28
CA LEU A 8 -20.69 4.47 6.32
C LEU A 8 -21.50 3.27 6.79
N GLY A 9 -22.38 3.50 7.77
CA GLY A 9 -23.17 2.43 8.39
C GLY A 9 -22.27 1.33 8.99
N PRO A 10 -22.30 0.07 8.50
CA PRO A 10 -21.46 -1.00 9.02
C PRO A 10 -19.99 -0.90 8.60
N ILE A 11 -19.65 -0.06 7.62
CA ILE A 11 -18.29 0.05 7.08
C ILE A 11 -17.55 1.19 7.80
N LYS A 12 -16.52 0.81 8.56
CA LYS A 12 -15.62 1.76 9.24
C LYS A 12 -14.37 1.97 8.40
N ILE A 13 -14.12 3.21 8.02
CA ILE A 13 -12.87 3.60 7.35
C ILE A 13 -11.86 3.97 8.42
N TYR A 14 -10.85 3.12 8.55
CA TYR A 14 -9.78 3.32 9.52
C TYR A 14 -8.70 4.27 8.97
N SER A 15 -8.20 5.16 9.83
CA SER A 15 -7.13 6.11 9.49
C SER A 15 -5.88 5.41 8.97
N PHE A 16 -5.52 4.29 9.59
CA PHE A 16 -4.36 3.51 9.19
C PHE A 16 -4.49 2.98 7.75
N GLY A 17 -5.64 2.36 7.42
CA GLY A 17 -5.89 1.84 6.08
C GLY A 17 -5.94 2.94 5.02
N LEU A 18 -6.54 4.09 5.34
CA LEU A 18 -6.57 5.24 4.44
C LEU A 18 -5.15 5.77 4.17
N MET A 19 -4.35 5.97 5.22
CA MET A 19 -2.97 6.44 5.08
C MET A 19 -2.11 5.44 4.32
N MET A 20 -2.30 4.14 4.54
CA MET A 20 -1.62 3.09 3.79
C MET A 20 -1.95 3.20 2.29
N GLY A 21 -3.22 3.32 1.92
CA GLY A 21 -3.63 3.51 0.52
C GLY A 21 -3.01 4.76 -0.12
N LEU A 22 -3.02 5.89 0.58
CA LEU A 22 -2.38 7.12 0.10
C LEU A 22 -0.87 6.95 -0.09
N ALA A 23 -0.20 6.23 0.81
CA ALA A 23 1.24 5.97 0.70
C ALA A 23 1.58 5.24 -0.61
N PHE A 24 0.79 4.23 -1.01
CA PHE A 24 1.00 3.52 -2.28
C PHE A 24 0.72 4.40 -3.51
N ILE A 25 -0.30 5.27 -3.44
CA ILE A 25 -0.59 6.23 -4.53
C ILE A 25 0.60 7.18 -4.71
N VAL A 26 1.10 7.77 -3.63
CA VAL A 26 2.24 8.69 -3.65
C VAL A 26 3.50 7.96 -4.12
N ALA A 27 3.75 6.74 -3.63
CA ALA A 27 4.89 5.94 -4.05
C ALA A 27 4.85 5.62 -5.55
N ASN A 28 3.68 5.27 -6.10
CA ASN A 28 3.52 5.03 -7.52
C ASN A 28 3.77 6.30 -8.36
N GLN A 29 3.26 7.45 -7.92
CA GLN A 29 3.52 8.72 -8.61
C GLN A 29 5.01 9.08 -8.61
N LEU A 30 5.69 8.87 -7.47
CA LEU A 30 7.12 9.09 -7.35
C LEU A 30 7.90 8.13 -8.27
N LEU A 31 7.53 6.85 -8.27
CA LEU A 31 8.15 5.84 -9.13
C LEU A 31 7.94 6.17 -10.61
N ASN A 32 6.74 6.60 -10.98
CA ASN A 32 6.42 6.98 -12.36
C ASN A 32 7.21 8.23 -12.80
N SER A 33 7.31 9.25 -11.94
CA SER A 33 8.17 10.41 -12.20
C SER A 33 9.61 10.01 -12.47
N GLU A 34 10.09 8.99 -11.77
CA GLU A 34 11.46 8.53 -11.89
C GLU A 34 11.72 7.64 -13.11
N PHE A 35 10.72 6.84 -13.50
CA PHE A 35 10.74 6.11 -14.77
C PHE A 35 10.76 7.06 -15.96
N ARG A 36 9.94 8.12 -15.92
CA ARG A 36 9.94 9.18 -16.94
C ARG A 36 11.29 9.89 -17.02
N ARG A 37 11.92 10.20 -15.87
CA ARG A 37 13.26 10.80 -15.84
C ARG A 37 14.32 9.92 -16.50
N ARG A 38 14.14 8.59 -16.46
CA ARG A 38 15.09 7.59 -16.96
C ARG A 38 14.73 7.04 -18.36
N ASN A 39 13.71 7.57 -19.04
CA ASN A 39 13.19 7.04 -20.30
C ASN A 39 12.84 5.55 -20.24
N MET A 40 12.26 5.10 -19.12
CA MET A 40 11.81 3.73 -18.90
C MET A 40 10.32 3.55 -19.25
N PRO A 41 9.86 2.31 -19.51
CA PRO A 41 8.44 2.04 -19.83
C PRO A 41 7.49 2.49 -18.71
N GLU A 42 6.50 3.33 -19.06
CA GLU A 42 5.55 3.93 -18.10
C GLU A 42 4.52 2.94 -17.50
N GLU A 43 4.46 1.72 -18.03
CA GLU A 43 3.55 0.65 -17.60
C GLU A 43 4.10 -0.21 -16.45
N ALA A 44 5.41 -0.17 -16.21
CA ALA A 44 6.06 -0.93 -15.14
C ALA A 44 5.76 -0.41 -13.71
N PRO A 45 5.73 0.91 -13.42
CA PRO A 45 5.51 1.44 -12.07
C PRO A 45 4.23 0.94 -11.40
N ALA A 46 3.13 0.91 -12.15
CA ALA A 46 1.84 0.46 -11.63
C ALA A 46 1.88 -1.02 -11.23
N THR A 47 2.47 -1.86 -12.09
CA THR A 47 2.64 -3.29 -11.84
C THR A 47 3.53 -3.54 -10.62
N ILE A 48 4.66 -2.84 -10.52
CA ILE A 48 5.58 -2.93 -9.38
C ILE A 48 4.87 -2.53 -8.09
N THR A 49 4.15 -1.41 -8.09
CA THR A 49 3.41 -0.94 -6.92
C THR A 49 2.35 -1.95 -6.49
N LEU A 50 1.62 -2.54 -7.44
CA LEU A 50 0.58 -3.51 -7.14
C LEU A 50 1.15 -4.82 -6.56
N ILE A 51 2.25 -5.32 -7.10
CA ILE A 51 2.98 -6.47 -6.55
C ILE A 51 3.49 -6.13 -5.15
N ALA A 52 4.10 -4.96 -4.94
CA ALA A 52 4.62 -4.52 -3.65
C ALA A 52 3.51 -4.38 -2.59
N LEU A 53 2.33 -3.88 -2.96
CA LEU A 53 1.16 -3.81 -2.09
C LEU A 53 0.74 -5.20 -1.61
N VAL A 54 0.55 -6.13 -2.54
CA VAL A 54 0.12 -7.50 -2.21
C VAL A 54 1.18 -8.22 -1.40
N ALA A 55 2.45 -8.18 -1.84
CA ALA A 55 3.55 -8.85 -1.18
C ALA A 55 3.87 -8.24 0.20
N GLY A 56 3.76 -6.92 0.37
CA GLY A 56 3.98 -6.26 1.65
C GLY A 56 2.89 -6.62 2.68
N VAL A 57 1.62 -6.58 2.27
CA VAL A 57 0.51 -6.96 3.15
C VAL A 57 0.55 -8.45 3.48
N ALA A 58 0.76 -9.31 2.48
CA ALA A 58 0.89 -10.75 2.71
C ALA A 58 2.12 -11.09 3.56
N GLY A 59 3.27 -10.51 3.25
CA GLY A 59 4.53 -10.74 3.96
C GLY A 59 4.47 -10.31 5.43
N SER A 60 3.88 -9.15 5.72
CA SER A 60 3.68 -8.70 7.10
C SER A 60 2.78 -9.65 7.91
N LYS A 61 1.72 -10.21 7.30
CA LYS A 61 0.88 -11.22 7.94
C LYS A 61 1.59 -12.54 8.12
N LEU A 62 2.34 -13.00 7.12
CA LEU A 62 3.12 -14.23 7.20
C LEU A 62 4.15 -14.15 8.33
N LEU A 63 4.89 -13.04 8.42
CA LEU A 63 5.84 -12.81 9.50
C LEU A 63 5.15 -12.81 10.87
N SER A 64 4.01 -12.13 10.99
CA SER A 64 3.23 -12.12 12.24
C SER A 64 2.78 -13.53 12.65
N VAL A 65 2.39 -14.38 11.69
CA VAL A 65 2.04 -15.78 11.99
C VAL A 65 3.26 -16.58 12.44
N ILE A 66 4.41 -16.40 11.80
CA ILE A 66 5.67 -17.07 12.16
C ILE A 66 6.12 -16.67 13.58
N GLU A 67 6.04 -15.38 13.91
CA GLU A 67 6.42 -14.85 15.23
C GLU A 67 5.49 -15.31 16.36
N ASN A 68 4.20 -15.52 16.07
CA ASN A 68 3.18 -15.90 17.06
C ASN A 68 2.76 -17.38 16.93
N TRP A 69 3.67 -18.26 16.47
CA TRP A 69 3.39 -19.68 16.26
C TRP A 69 3.53 -20.56 17.53
N GLU A 70 3.83 -19.96 18.70
CA GLU A 70 3.72 -20.64 20.01
C GLU A 70 2.28 -20.67 20.52
#